data_AF-A0A4Z1EKY8-F1
#
_entry.id   AF-A0A4Z1EKY8-F1
#
_cell.length_a   1.000
_cell.length_b   1.000
_cell.length_c   1.000
_cell.angle_alpha   90.00
_cell.angle_beta   90.00
_cell.angle_gamma   90.00
#
_symmetry.space_group_name_H-M   'P 1'
#
loop_
_entity.id
_entity.type
_entity.pdbx_description
1 polymer ?
#
loop_
_entity_poly.entity_id
_entity_poly.type
_entity_poly.pdbx_seq_one_letter_code
_entity_poly.pdbx_strand_id
1 'polypeptide(L)'
;MYQEGTYLMRMKNLFIRFECEVSPYQITLALLEIKVPFLVPDPSTSKDFKGTVLTHKICYRNSKSRLQPNASFILLARHIPHLCRALSIIRWRINLHDENVKHIVTLTDPYAKLISGLSVLFESVSVLFSPTREIESFLSRKQQEELIAPYRNHLKALPNLEFNGVIPKDLQKVATSEIAFMPEVYNKDEIQRFEENIEHMTNHGENFFDHKRYVKAIRVWSQCQELIFSQCSGKQGERLLKGLGEVSLNNVAHILFNIACQRAETTSYLMRTKWKGNHEKIVMEAILMARAEDDYNRWLTDHEDVTYTYDADRNARMYFNLSRAFRQSGHLEWAIDVIEFAIDLDPNNSEFLFEEDRVILAISEEAGRRWMPILWYR
;
A
#
# COMPACT_ATOMS: atom_id res chain seq x y z
N MET A 1 38.23 0.88 29.81
CA MET A 1 36.87 0.65 30.35
C MET A 1 35.74 1.11 29.43
N TYR A 2 35.74 2.33 28.86
CA TYR A 2 34.64 2.78 27.96
C TYR A 2 34.45 1.93 26.69
N GLN A 3 35.50 1.30 26.17
CA GLN A 3 35.43 0.45 24.97
C GLN A 3 34.76 -0.90 25.24
N GLU A 4 34.94 -1.50 26.41
CA GLU A 4 34.37 -2.80 26.76
C GLU A 4 32.86 -2.70 27.04
N GLY A 5 32.43 -1.66 27.76
CA GLY A 5 31.00 -1.38 27.95
C GLY A 5 30.27 -1.10 26.63
N THR A 6 30.89 -0.33 25.73
CA THR A 6 30.35 -0.06 24.38
C THR A 6 30.28 -1.34 23.54
N TYR A 7 31.32 -2.18 23.62
CA TYR A 7 31.37 -3.48 22.93
C TYR A 7 30.29 -4.44 23.43
N LEU A 8 30.16 -4.61 24.75
CA LEU A 8 29.14 -5.45 25.37
C LEU A 8 27.73 -4.94 25.09
N MET A 9 27.52 -3.62 25.10
CA MET A 9 26.24 -3.01 24.75
C MET A 9 25.86 -3.32 23.31
N ARG A 10 26.80 -3.18 22.35
CA ARG A 10 26.56 -3.47 20.92
C ARG A 10 26.36 -4.96 20.65
N MET A 11 27.13 -5.82 21.30
CA MET A 11 27.00 -7.28 21.20
C MET A 11 25.66 -7.78 21.76
N LYS A 12 25.19 -7.21 22.87
CA LYS A 12 23.92 -7.62 23.51
C LYS A 12 22.69 -6.95 22.91
N ASN A 13 22.82 -5.72 22.42
CA ASN A 13 21.73 -4.91 21.88
C ASN A 13 22.04 -4.53 20.44
N LEU A 14 22.19 -5.54 19.58
CA LEU A 14 22.44 -5.36 18.14
C LEU A 14 21.46 -4.30 17.56
N PHE A 15 22.00 -3.13 17.20
CA PHE A 15 21.22 -1.99 16.74
C PHE A 15 21.07 -2.04 15.22
N ILE A 16 19.84 -1.82 14.78
CA ILE A 16 19.43 -1.85 13.38
C ILE A 16 18.96 -0.47 13.00
N ARG A 17 19.43 0.04 11.87
CA ARG A 17 18.95 1.30 11.31
C ARG A 17 17.92 1.01 10.23
N PHE A 18 16.81 1.73 10.27
CA PHE A 18 15.86 1.79 9.17
C PHE A 18 15.88 3.19 8.56
N GLU A 19 15.90 3.28 7.24
CA GLU A 19 15.90 4.54 6.49
C GLU A 19 14.88 4.47 5.35
N CYS A 20 14.09 5.51 5.18
CA CYS A 20 13.11 5.60 4.10
C CYS A 20 13.16 6.96 3.39
N GLU A 21 13.38 6.94 2.07
CA GLU A 21 13.31 8.11 1.19
C GLU A 21 11.94 8.29 0.51
N VAL A 22 11.06 7.29 0.62
CA VAL A 22 9.69 7.28 0.07
C VAL A 22 8.74 7.97 1.07
N SER A 23 7.51 8.32 0.66
CA SER A 23 6.53 9.03 1.50
C SER A 23 6.38 8.36 2.88
N PRO A 24 6.80 9.02 3.99
CA PRO A 24 6.94 8.39 5.30
C PRO A 24 5.60 8.09 5.98
N TYR A 25 4.49 8.66 5.50
CA TYR A 25 3.18 8.54 6.12
C TYR A 25 2.66 7.09 6.11
N GLN A 26 2.71 6.42 4.96
CA GLN A 26 2.19 5.05 4.83
C GLN A 26 3.02 4.02 5.62
N ILE A 27 4.34 4.20 5.67
CA ILE A 27 5.23 3.36 6.47
C ILE A 27 4.98 3.59 7.96
N THR A 28 4.86 4.85 8.39
CA THR A 28 4.55 5.19 9.79
C THR A 28 3.24 4.55 10.26
N LEU A 29 2.18 4.60 9.43
CA LEU A 29 0.89 3.99 9.78
C LEU A 29 0.98 2.48 10.05
N ALA A 30 1.70 1.74 9.22
CA ALA A 30 1.81 0.30 9.40
C ALA A 30 2.78 -0.10 10.52
N LEU A 31 3.83 0.71 10.77
CA LEU A 31 4.68 0.51 11.95
C LEU A 31 3.87 0.69 13.25
N LEU A 32 2.94 1.64 13.28
CA LEU A 32 2.01 1.84 14.41
C LEU A 32 1.01 0.67 14.53
N GLU A 33 0.47 0.19 13.41
CA GLU A 33 -0.49 -0.92 13.37
C GLU A 33 0.13 -2.23 13.91
N ILE A 34 1.36 -2.54 13.48
CA ILE A 34 2.11 -3.74 13.90
C ILE A 34 2.88 -3.52 15.21
N LYS A 35 2.80 -2.31 15.78
CA LYS A 35 3.45 -1.92 17.03
C LYS A 35 4.95 -2.22 17.03
N VAL A 36 5.64 -1.90 15.94
CA VAL A 36 7.09 -2.13 15.80
C VAL A 36 7.84 -1.25 16.80
N PRO A 37 8.58 -1.81 17.78
CA PRO A 37 9.29 -1.00 18.75
C PRO A 37 10.55 -0.36 18.13
N PHE A 38 10.68 0.96 18.26
CA PHE A 38 11.87 1.71 17.84
C PHE A 38 12.31 2.70 18.94
N LEU A 39 13.61 3.02 18.95
CA LEU A 39 14.30 3.74 20.04
C LEU A 39 14.45 5.24 19.78
N VAL A 40 14.55 5.66 18.51
CA VAL A 40 14.83 7.05 18.11
C VAL A 40 13.97 7.41 16.89
N PRO A 41 13.00 8.35 16.98
CA PRO A 41 12.16 8.76 15.84
C PRO A 41 12.74 9.91 15.00
N ASP A 42 13.86 10.53 15.40
CA ASP A 42 14.38 11.74 14.76
C ASP A 42 15.56 11.45 13.80
N PRO A 43 15.44 11.79 12.50
CA PRO A 43 16.52 11.65 11.52
C PRO A 43 17.82 12.39 11.86
N SER A 44 17.76 13.46 12.66
CA SER A 44 18.94 14.25 13.02
C SER A 44 19.86 13.51 14.01
N THR A 45 19.27 12.79 14.96
CA THR A 45 19.99 12.01 15.99
C THR A 45 20.35 10.60 15.54
N SER A 46 19.57 10.00 14.64
CA SER A 46 19.89 8.67 14.07
C SER A 46 21.11 8.72 13.16
N LYS A 47 21.34 9.81 12.43
CA LYS A 47 22.45 9.96 11.47
C LYS A 47 23.80 9.72 12.13
N ASP A 48 24.02 10.32 13.30
CA ASP A 48 25.29 10.28 14.02
C ASP A 48 25.53 8.96 14.79
N PHE A 49 24.54 8.07 14.82
CA PHE A 49 24.65 6.78 15.51
C PHE A 49 25.48 5.76 14.72
N LYS A 50 26.77 5.62 15.07
CA LYS A 50 27.73 4.71 14.40
C LYS A 50 27.71 3.26 14.91
N GLY A 51 26.74 2.90 15.75
CA GLY A 51 26.71 1.59 16.44
C GLY A 51 25.84 0.51 15.77
N THR A 52 25.39 0.74 14.53
CA THR A 52 24.47 -0.18 13.85
C THR A 52 25.21 -1.33 13.18
N VAL A 53 24.61 -2.52 13.27
CA VAL A 53 25.12 -3.75 12.66
C VAL A 53 24.41 -4.09 11.35
N LEU A 54 23.25 -3.49 11.11
CA LEU A 54 22.46 -3.65 9.90
C LEU A 54 21.74 -2.35 9.59
N THR A 55 21.65 -2.00 8.31
CA THR A 55 20.81 -0.92 7.79
C THR A 55 19.82 -1.47 6.77
N HIS A 56 18.53 -1.21 6.95
CA HIS A 56 17.51 -1.41 5.92
C HIS A 56 17.15 -0.04 5.35
N LYS A 57 17.46 0.17 4.07
CA LYS A 57 17.10 1.38 3.34
C LYS A 57 16.03 1.12 2.29
N ILE A 58 15.01 1.97 2.22
CA ILE A 58 14.00 2.01 1.16
C ILE A 58 14.21 3.30 0.35
N CYS A 59 14.47 3.18 -0.94
CA CYS A 59 14.72 4.31 -1.84
C CYS A 59 14.09 4.12 -3.22
N TYR A 60 13.94 5.20 -3.99
CA TYR A 60 13.50 5.11 -5.38
C TYR A 60 14.62 4.55 -6.28
N ARG A 61 14.29 3.70 -7.26
CA ARG A 61 15.25 3.09 -8.20
C ARG A 61 16.11 4.13 -8.94
N ASN A 62 15.52 5.27 -9.28
CA ASN A 62 16.16 6.34 -10.05
C ASN A 62 16.58 7.55 -9.20
N SER A 63 16.47 7.50 -7.86
CA SER A 63 16.93 8.63 -7.06
C SER A 63 18.45 8.71 -7.05
N LYS A 64 18.99 9.87 -7.44
CA LYS A 64 20.30 10.29 -6.91
C LYS A 64 20.12 10.37 -5.40
N SER A 65 20.95 9.64 -4.64
CA SER A 65 20.81 9.52 -3.18
C SER A 65 20.52 10.88 -2.55
N ARG A 66 19.37 11.03 -1.88
CA ARG A 66 19.12 12.24 -1.10
C ARG A 66 20.15 12.30 0.04
N LEU A 67 20.61 13.50 0.37
CA LEU A 67 21.54 13.72 1.50
C LEU A 67 20.91 13.34 2.85
N GLN A 68 19.58 13.27 2.95
CA GLN A 68 18.84 12.86 4.15
C GLN A 68 17.58 12.04 3.79
N PRO A 69 17.29 10.94 4.52
CA PRO A 69 16.05 10.19 4.38
C PRO A 69 14.85 10.96 4.97
N ASN A 70 13.64 10.73 4.45
CA ASN A 70 12.42 11.35 4.98
C ASN A 70 12.05 10.81 6.37
N ALA A 71 12.41 9.55 6.65
CA ALA A 71 12.30 8.95 7.97
C ALA A 71 13.52 8.08 8.25
N SER A 72 14.04 8.15 9.49
CA SER A 72 15.08 7.25 9.95
C SER A 72 14.90 6.95 11.43
N PHE A 73 14.97 5.67 11.79
CA PHE A 73 14.87 5.24 13.18
C PHE A 73 15.77 4.04 13.47
N ILE A 74 16.02 3.82 14.75
CA ILE A 74 16.83 2.70 15.25
C ILE A 74 15.92 1.71 15.96
N LEU A 75 16.05 0.43 15.64
CA LEU A 75 15.39 -0.67 16.33
C LEU A 75 16.43 -1.70 16.80
N LEU A 76 16.01 -2.61 17.68
CA LEU A 76 16.88 -3.71 18.12
C LEU A 76 16.65 -4.94 17.25
N ALA A 77 17.68 -5.76 17.04
CA ALA A 77 17.64 -6.96 16.19
C ALA A 77 16.45 -7.88 16.47
N ARG A 78 16.07 -8.06 17.75
CA ARG A 78 14.90 -8.87 18.15
C ARG A 78 13.57 -8.40 17.55
N HIS A 79 13.50 -7.17 17.05
CA HIS A 79 12.29 -6.60 16.45
C HIS A 79 12.30 -6.60 14.91
N ILE A 80 13.38 -7.08 14.27
CA ILE A 80 13.42 -7.26 12.82
C ILE A 80 12.24 -8.09 12.31
N PRO A 81 11.77 -9.17 12.97
CA PRO A 81 10.58 -9.90 12.52
C PRO A 81 9.33 -9.02 12.45
N HIS A 82 9.12 -8.13 13.42
CA HIS A 82 7.99 -7.20 13.41
C HIS A 82 8.11 -6.17 12.29
N LEU A 83 9.32 -5.67 12.04
CA LEU A 83 9.59 -4.79 10.90
C LEU A 83 9.28 -5.49 9.57
N CYS A 84 9.77 -6.72 9.38
CA CYS A 84 9.53 -7.47 8.14
C CYS A 84 8.04 -7.76 7.93
N ARG A 85 7.27 -8.08 8.99
CA ARG A 85 5.81 -8.21 8.93
C ARG A 85 5.11 -6.89 8.57
N ALA A 86 5.57 -5.77 9.14
CA ALA A 86 5.02 -4.47 8.78
C ALA A 86 5.29 -4.17 7.30
N LEU A 87 6.51 -4.41 6.82
CA LEU A 87 6.89 -4.19 5.42
C LEU A 87 6.14 -5.10 4.45
N SER A 88 5.90 -6.36 4.82
CA SER A 88 5.08 -7.26 3.99
C SER A 88 3.65 -6.79 3.85
N ILE A 89 3.10 -6.08 4.85
CA ILE A 89 1.75 -5.49 4.79
C ILE A 89 1.75 -4.15 4.04
N ILE A 90 2.75 -3.31 4.30
CA ILE A 90 2.92 -1.99 3.68
C ILE A 90 3.02 -2.12 2.16
N ARG A 91 3.73 -3.14 1.67
CA ARG A 91 3.88 -3.44 0.25
C ARG A 91 2.58 -3.27 -0.54
N TRP A 92 1.46 -3.69 0.05
CA TRP A 92 0.12 -3.65 -0.56
C TRP A 92 -0.61 -2.30 -0.46
N ARG A 93 -0.10 -1.36 0.34
CA ARG A 93 -0.66 0.01 0.48
C ARG A 93 0.09 1.04 -0.35
N ILE A 94 1.31 0.72 -0.83
CA ILE A 94 2.16 1.61 -1.62
C ILE A 94 2.08 1.27 -3.13
N ASN A 95 0.90 0.91 -3.64
CA ASN A 95 0.65 0.55 -5.06
C ASN A 95 1.27 1.49 -6.12
N LEU A 96 1.65 2.72 -5.76
CA LEU A 96 2.27 3.68 -6.66
C LEU A 96 3.80 3.50 -6.83
N HIS A 97 4.44 2.59 -6.09
CA HIS A 97 5.91 2.61 -5.99
C HIS A 97 6.64 1.25 -6.03
N ASP A 98 5.98 0.10 -5.97
CA ASP A 98 6.68 -1.20 -5.85
C ASP A 98 7.68 -1.48 -7.00
N GLU A 99 7.36 -1.08 -8.24
CA GLU A 99 8.30 -1.18 -9.37
C GLU A 99 9.40 -0.11 -9.36
N ASN A 100 9.15 1.02 -8.69
CA ASN A 100 10.02 2.18 -8.62
C ASN A 100 10.83 2.25 -7.32
N VAL A 101 10.67 1.28 -6.42
CA VAL A 101 11.32 1.23 -5.10
C VAL A 101 12.27 0.06 -5.00
N LYS A 102 13.35 0.30 -4.26
CA LYS A 102 14.44 -0.63 -4.00
C LYS A 102 14.65 -0.73 -2.51
N HIS A 103 14.74 -1.97 -2.01
CA HIS A 103 15.05 -2.28 -0.62
C HIS A 103 16.51 -2.73 -0.54
N ILE A 104 17.30 -2.09 0.31
CA ILE A 104 18.73 -2.38 0.46
C ILE A 104 19.00 -2.73 1.91
N VAL A 105 19.32 -3.99 2.18
CA VAL A 105 19.68 -4.49 3.50
C VAL A 105 21.20 -4.64 3.56
N THR A 106 21.86 -3.79 4.33
CA THR A 106 23.32 -3.75 4.43
C THR A 106 23.77 -4.20 5.80
N LEU A 107 24.52 -5.31 5.89
CA LEU A 107 25.20 -5.71 7.13
C LEU A 107 26.51 -4.91 7.25
N THR A 108 26.62 -4.14 8.32
CA THR A 108 27.76 -3.25 8.58
C THR A 108 28.57 -3.79 9.73
N ASP A 109 29.90 -3.80 9.59
CA ASP A 109 30.78 -4.06 10.71
C ASP A 109 31.04 -2.73 11.45
N PRO A 110 30.58 -2.58 12.72
CA PRO A 110 30.74 -1.35 13.49
C PRO A 110 32.20 -1.07 13.89
N TYR A 111 33.12 -2.01 13.65
CA TYR A 111 34.55 -1.91 13.91
C TYR A 111 35.43 -2.09 12.66
N ALA A 112 34.85 -2.40 11.49
CA ALA A 112 35.56 -2.22 10.23
C ALA A 112 36.01 -0.77 10.21
N LYS A 113 37.33 -0.57 10.21
CA LYS A 113 37.95 0.76 10.28
C LYS A 113 37.25 1.68 9.30
N LEU A 114 37.11 2.94 9.71
CA LEU A 114 37.03 4.10 8.83
C LEU A 114 38.17 4.00 7.78
N ILE A 115 37.98 3.22 6.73
CA ILE A 115 38.74 3.25 5.49
C ILE A 115 37.88 4.04 4.51
N SER A 116 37.56 5.27 4.89
CA SER A 116 37.17 6.30 3.94
C SER A 116 37.86 7.59 4.38
N GLY A 117 38.91 7.94 3.64
CA GLY A 117 39.36 9.33 3.53
C GLY A 117 40.84 9.63 3.72
N LEU A 118 41.63 8.87 4.50
CA LEU A 118 42.96 9.37 4.92
C LEU A 118 44.14 8.40 4.84
N SER A 119 43.96 7.11 4.49
CA SER A 119 45.09 6.18 4.37
C SER A 119 45.70 6.05 2.96
N VAL A 120 45.19 6.76 1.96
CA VAL A 120 45.74 6.73 0.59
C VAL A 120 46.99 7.61 0.43
N LEU A 121 47.36 8.41 1.45
CA LEU A 121 48.52 9.31 1.38
C LEU A 121 49.77 8.85 2.14
N PHE A 122 49.74 7.69 2.81
CA PHE A 122 50.92 7.15 3.51
C PHE A 122 51.10 5.65 3.24
N GLU A 123 51.02 5.26 1.96
CA GLU A 123 51.37 3.89 1.51
C GLU A 123 52.89 3.66 1.37
N SER A 124 53.70 4.59 1.88
CA SER A 124 55.15 4.45 1.93
C SER A 124 55.61 4.51 3.38
N VAL A 125 56.23 3.41 3.82
CA VAL A 125 56.97 3.21 5.07
C VAL A 125 56.16 2.68 6.28
N SER A 126 55.59 1.48 6.17
CA SER A 126 55.45 0.54 7.32
C SER A 126 55.06 -0.89 6.88
N VAL A 127 55.75 -1.43 5.87
CA VAL A 127 55.53 -2.80 5.34
C VAL A 127 56.26 -3.89 6.15
N LEU A 128 56.77 -3.65 7.36
CA LEU A 128 57.66 -4.65 7.98
C LEU A 128 57.19 -5.38 9.24
N PHE A 129 56.17 -4.95 9.99
CA PHE A 129 55.74 -5.73 11.15
C PHE A 129 54.24 -5.56 11.46
N SER A 130 53.41 -6.38 10.83
CA SER A 130 52.09 -6.75 11.36
C SER A 130 51.68 -8.08 10.73
N PRO A 131 51.41 -9.15 11.50
CA PRO A 131 50.82 -10.33 10.93
C PRO A 131 49.44 -9.95 10.40
N THR A 132 49.12 -10.40 9.18
CA THR A 132 47.77 -10.39 8.61
C THR A 132 46.85 -11.20 9.53
N ARG A 133 46.37 -10.58 10.61
CA ARG A 133 45.16 -11.03 11.29
C ARG A 133 44.04 -10.72 10.32
N GLU A 134 43.50 -11.76 9.69
CA GLU A 134 42.13 -11.75 9.20
C GLU A 134 41.28 -11.14 10.34
N ILE A 135 40.77 -9.93 10.14
CA ILE A 135 39.92 -9.29 11.14
C ILE A 135 38.65 -10.13 11.14
N GLU A 136 38.50 -10.98 12.16
CA GLU A 136 37.25 -11.72 12.40
C GLU A 136 36.10 -10.71 12.39
N SER A 137 35.13 -10.93 11.51
CA SER A 137 33.98 -10.04 11.37
C SER A 137 33.26 -9.91 12.72
N PHE A 138 32.88 -8.69 13.10
CA PHE A 138 32.19 -8.44 14.38
C PHE A 138 30.97 -9.36 14.62
N LEU A 139 30.27 -9.72 13.55
CA LEU A 139 29.18 -10.69 13.58
C LEU A 139 29.70 -12.07 13.15
N SER A 140 29.44 -13.09 13.95
CA SER A 140 29.62 -14.48 13.53
C SER A 140 28.67 -14.84 12.38
N ARG A 141 29.02 -15.85 11.57
CA ARG A 141 28.14 -16.37 10.51
C ARG A 141 26.74 -16.71 11.01
N LYS A 142 26.63 -17.29 12.21
CA LYS A 142 25.34 -17.60 12.85
C LYS A 142 24.52 -16.34 13.12
N GLN A 143 25.14 -15.28 13.64
CA GLN A 143 24.45 -14.02 13.91
C GLN A 143 24.04 -13.29 12.62
N GLN A 144 24.86 -13.36 11.57
CA GLN A 144 24.49 -12.81 10.26
C GLN A 144 23.26 -13.52 9.70
N GLU A 145 23.22 -14.85 9.82
CA GLU A 145 22.07 -15.67 9.43
C GLU A 145 20.81 -15.35 10.25
N GLU A 146 20.94 -15.21 11.58
CA GLU A 146 19.84 -14.82 12.47
C GLU A 146 19.26 -13.43 12.13
N LEU A 147 20.09 -12.50 11.66
CA LEU A 147 19.65 -11.16 11.22
C LEU A 147 18.95 -11.19 9.86
N ILE A 148 19.34 -12.10 8.96
CA ILE A 148 18.77 -12.23 7.60
C ILE A 148 17.52 -13.11 7.58
N ALA A 149 17.44 -14.16 8.41
CA ALA A 149 16.34 -15.12 8.42
C ALA A 149 14.94 -14.50 8.46
N PRO A 150 14.66 -13.43 9.25
CA PRO A 150 13.35 -12.80 9.25
C PRO A 150 12.93 -12.22 7.89
N TYR A 151 13.88 -11.73 7.10
CA TYR A 151 13.65 -11.21 5.75
C TYR A 151 13.22 -12.34 4.81
N ARG A 152 13.92 -13.49 4.85
CA ARG A 152 13.57 -14.68 4.06
C ARG A 152 12.19 -15.24 4.41
N ASN A 153 11.84 -15.19 5.70
CA ASN A 153 10.58 -15.73 6.19
C ASN A 153 9.36 -14.86 5.83
N HIS A 154 9.48 -13.53 5.90
CA HIS A 154 8.33 -12.63 5.81
C HIS A 154 8.29 -11.80 4.53
N LEU A 155 9.41 -11.63 3.81
CA LEU A 155 9.50 -10.82 2.60
C LEU A 155 9.66 -11.66 1.33
N LYS A 156 9.16 -12.89 1.34
CA LYS A 156 9.10 -13.71 0.12
C LYS A 156 8.43 -12.94 -1.00
N ALA A 157 8.94 -13.11 -2.21
CA ALA A 157 8.44 -12.46 -3.41
C ALA A 157 8.58 -10.92 -3.43
N LEU A 158 9.31 -10.30 -2.50
CA LEU A 158 9.52 -8.85 -2.47
C LEU A 158 10.45 -8.43 -3.62
N PRO A 159 9.99 -7.62 -4.59
CA PRO A 159 10.83 -7.18 -5.70
C PRO A 159 11.94 -6.25 -5.20
N ASN A 160 13.07 -6.23 -5.91
CA ASN A 160 14.13 -5.24 -5.72
C ASN A 160 14.75 -5.21 -4.32
N LEU A 161 14.75 -6.34 -3.61
CA LEU A 161 15.48 -6.50 -2.37
C LEU A 161 16.92 -6.95 -2.65
N GLU A 162 17.88 -6.17 -2.17
CA GLU A 162 19.30 -6.48 -2.25
C GLU A 162 19.91 -6.59 -0.84
N PHE A 163 20.76 -7.60 -0.66
CA PHE A 163 21.61 -7.71 0.52
C PHE A 163 23.01 -7.22 0.16
N ASN A 164 23.60 -6.36 0.98
CA ASN A 164 24.92 -5.74 0.79
C ASN A 164 25.76 -5.80 2.07
N GLY A 165 27.04 -5.45 1.96
CA GLY A 165 27.94 -5.31 3.10
C GLY A 165 28.73 -6.57 3.43
N VAL A 166 29.06 -6.77 4.71
CA VAL A 166 29.91 -7.87 5.19
C VAL A 166 29.08 -9.15 5.32
N ILE A 167 28.64 -9.68 4.17
CA ILE A 167 27.82 -10.90 4.06
C ILE A 167 28.55 -11.91 3.18
N PRO A 168 28.73 -13.17 3.63
CA PRO A 168 29.24 -14.24 2.80
C PRO A 168 28.43 -14.38 1.50
N LYS A 169 29.12 -14.51 0.36
CA LYS A 169 28.49 -14.54 -0.97
C LYS A 169 27.49 -15.69 -1.12
N ASP A 170 27.76 -16.82 -0.48
CA ASP A 170 26.86 -17.97 -0.44
C ASP A 170 25.56 -17.64 0.32
N LEU A 171 25.67 -17.01 1.49
CA LEU A 171 24.52 -16.57 2.27
C LEU A 171 23.70 -15.50 1.54
N GLN A 172 24.37 -14.53 0.91
CA GLN A 172 23.73 -13.52 0.07
C GLN A 172 22.95 -14.17 -1.08
N LYS A 173 23.59 -15.11 -1.80
CA LYS A 173 22.96 -15.82 -2.93
C LYS A 173 21.76 -16.64 -2.48
N VAL A 174 21.88 -17.38 -1.37
CA VAL A 174 20.77 -18.18 -0.80
C VAL A 174 19.63 -17.26 -0.38
N ALA A 175 19.90 -16.20 0.37
CA ALA A 175 18.88 -15.28 0.85
C ALA A 175 18.17 -14.54 -0.28
N THR A 176 18.91 -14.05 -1.27
CA THR A 176 18.32 -13.44 -2.47
C THR A 176 17.53 -14.46 -3.27
N SER A 177 18.01 -15.71 -3.42
CA SER A 177 17.30 -16.74 -4.17
C SER A 177 16.03 -17.21 -3.47
N GLU A 178 16.01 -17.35 -2.14
CA GLU A 178 14.82 -17.72 -1.37
C GLU A 178 13.76 -16.60 -1.34
N ILE A 179 14.20 -15.34 -1.34
CA ILE A 179 13.28 -14.19 -1.41
C ILE A 179 12.77 -13.99 -2.84
N ALA A 180 13.64 -14.16 -3.84
CA ALA A 180 13.27 -14.15 -5.24
C ALA A 180 12.51 -15.42 -5.66
N PHE A 181 12.55 -16.48 -4.83
CA PHE A 181 11.77 -17.68 -5.06
C PHE A 181 10.30 -17.31 -4.94
N MET A 182 9.67 -17.24 -6.11
CA MET A 182 8.25 -17.00 -6.26
C MET A 182 7.66 -18.28 -6.87
N PRO A 183 6.81 -19.02 -6.16
CA PRO A 183 6.09 -20.13 -6.77
C PRO A 183 5.27 -19.63 -7.98
N GLU A 184 5.17 -20.44 -9.04
CA GLU A 184 4.49 -20.05 -10.29
C GLU A 184 3.00 -19.72 -10.08
N VAL A 185 2.39 -20.37 -9.08
CA VAL A 185 1.01 -20.18 -8.64
C VAL A 185 1.01 -20.17 -7.12
N TYR A 186 0.15 -19.34 -6.52
CA TYR A 186 -0.08 -19.35 -5.08
C TYR A 186 -0.57 -20.74 -4.63
N ASN A 187 -0.17 -21.17 -3.43
CA ASN A 187 -0.73 -22.41 -2.90
C ASN A 187 -2.19 -22.20 -2.43
N LYS A 188 -2.94 -23.30 -2.29
CA LYS A 188 -4.37 -23.25 -1.90
C LYS A 188 -4.61 -22.45 -0.61
N ASP A 189 -3.72 -22.58 0.38
CA ASP A 189 -3.85 -21.88 1.66
C ASP A 189 -3.63 -20.36 1.54
N GLU A 190 -2.79 -19.92 0.60
CA GLU A 190 -2.59 -18.50 0.32
C GLU A 190 -3.78 -17.90 -0.43
N ILE A 191 -4.35 -18.63 -1.39
CA ILE A 191 -5.58 -18.23 -2.10
C ILE A 191 -6.74 -18.14 -1.12
N GLN A 192 -6.93 -19.17 -0.30
CA GLN A 192 -7.99 -19.21 0.71
C GLN A 192 -7.87 -18.05 1.70
N ARG A 193 -6.65 -17.74 2.17
CA ARG A 193 -6.45 -16.59 3.07
C ARG A 193 -6.78 -15.25 2.41
N PHE A 194 -6.54 -15.12 1.11
CA PHE A 194 -6.96 -13.92 0.37
C PHE A 194 -8.48 -13.82 0.30
N GLU A 195 -9.16 -14.90 -0.09
CA GLU A 195 -10.63 -14.97 -0.16
C GLU A 195 -11.29 -14.70 1.20
N GLU A 196 -10.83 -15.39 2.25
CA GLU A 196 -11.33 -15.20 3.62
C GLU A 196 -11.15 -13.75 4.10
N ASN A 197 -10.04 -13.10 3.72
CA ASN A 197 -9.78 -11.73 4.13
C ASN A 197 -10.73 -10.73 3.45
N ILE A 198 -10.96 -10.86 2.13
CA ILE A 198 -11.88 -9.97 1.40
C ILE A 198 -13.34 -10.19 1.84
N GLU A 199 -13.73 -11.44 2.12
CA GLU A 199 -15.05 -11.77 2.69
C GLU A 199 -15.21 -11.19 4.10
N HIS A 200 -14.22 -11.40 4.97
CA HIS A 200 -14.25 -10.87 6.33
C HIS A 200 -14.34 -9.34 6.34
N MET A 201 -13.59 -8.65 5.47
CA MET A 201 -13.68 -7.19 5.36
C MET A 201 -15.06 -6.74 4.88
N THR A 202 -15.64 -7.42 3.89
CA THR A 202 -16.97 -7.11 3.38
C THR A 202 -18.04 -7.27 4.46
N ASN A 203 -18.05 -8.41 5.16
CA ASN A 203 -18.94 -8.70 6.28
C ASN A 203 -18.75 -7.72 7.45
N HIS A 204 -17.51 -7.29 7.71
CA HIS A 204 -17.23 -6.30 8.75
C HIS A 204 -17.76 -4.90 8.38
N GLY A 205 -17.74 -4.55 7.09
CA GLY A 205 -18.40 -3.35 6.58
C GLY A 205 -19.93 -3.40 6.76
N GLU A 206 -20.55 -4.53 6.43
CA GLU A 206 -21.99 -4.78 6.65
C GLU A 206 -22.36 -4.68 8.13
N ASN A 207 -21.57 -5.28 9.02
CA ASN A 207 -21.74 -5.12 10.45
C ASN A 207 -21.72 -3.64 10.88
N PHE A 208 -20.82 -2.81 10.34
CA PHE A 208 -20.85 -1.37 10.63
C PHE A 208 -22.10 -0.68 10.07
N PHE A 209 -22.57 -1.11 8.90
CA PHE A 209 -23.79 -0.59 8.30
C PHE A 209 -25.01 -0.87 9.19
N ASP A 210 -25.20 -2.10 9.65
CA ASP A 210 -26.30 -2.51 10.52
C ASP A 210 -26.33 -1.74 11.84
N HIS A 211 -25.15 -1.44 12.38
CA HIS A 211 -25.00 -0.61 13.58
C HIS A 211 -25.07 0.90 13.30
N LYS A 212 -25.55 1.32 12.11
CA LYS A 212 -25.71 2.71 11.67
C LYS A 212 -24.41 3.52 11.67
N ARG A 213 -23.25 2.84 11.63
CA ARG A 213 -21.90 3.41 11.58
C ARG A 213 -21.44 3.56 10.13
N TYR A 214 -22.26 4.20 9.31
CA TYR A 214 -22.13 4.31 7.85
C TYR A 214 -20.75 4.76 7.35
N VAL A 215 -20.15 5.80 7.94
CA VAL A 215 -18.82 6.30 7.53
C VAL A 215 -17.73 5.23 7.72
N LYS A 216 -17.87 4.40 8.75
CA LYS A 216 -16.92 3.30 9.00
C LYS A 216 -17.17 2.13 8.05
N ALA A 217 -18.42 1.85 7.71
CA ALA A 217 -18.76 0.86 6.68
C ALA A 217 -18.12 1.24 5.33
N ILE A 218 -18.37 2.46 4.84
CA ILE A 218 -17.76 2.99 3.59
C ILE A 218 -16.23 2.86 3.61
N ARG A 219 -15.60 3.22 4.73
CA ARG A 219 -14.15 3.12 4.87
C ARG A 219 -13.64 1.68 4.75
N VAL A 220 -14.28 0.71 5.42
CA VAL A 220 -13.85 -0.70 5.36
C VAL A 220 -14.05 -1.25 3.94
N TRP A 221 -15.17 -0.95 3.30
CA TRP A 221 -15.41 -1.38 1.91
C TRP A 221 -14.41 -0.75 0.93
N SER A 222 -14.08 0.53 1.07
CA SER A 222 -13.04 1.18 0.28
C SER A 222 -11.67 0.51 0.48
N GLN A 223 -11.33 0.12 1.71
CA GLN A 223 -10.09 -0.59 2.01
C GLN A 223 -10.08 -2.02 1.44
N CYS A 224 -11.24 -2.68 1.38
CA CYS A 224 -11.38 -4.00 0.78
C CYS A 224 -11.12 -3.94 -0.73
N GLN A 225 -11.71 -2.95 -1.40
CA GLN A 225 -11.49 -2.70 -2.83
C GLN A 225 -10.00 -2.40 -3.11
N GLU A 226 -9.38 -1.49 -2.33
CA GLU A 226 -7.95 -1.21 -2.45
C GLU A 226 -7.08 -2.46 -2.24
N LEU A 227 -7.46 -3.33 -1.28
CA LEU A 227 -6.79 -4.59 -1.04
C LEU A 227 -6.87 -5.49 -2.27
N ILE A 228 -8.05 -5.71 -2.84
CA ILE A 228 -8.24 -6.55 -4.04
C ILE A 228 -7.31 -6.10 -5.17
N PHE A 229 -7.36 -4.83 -5.56
CA PHE A 229 -6.53 -4.32 -6.64
C PHE A 229 -5.04 -4.34 -6.31
N SER A 230 -4.65 -4.07 -5.05
CA SER A 230 -3.25 -4.19 -4.64
C SER A 230 -2.70 -5.62 -4.74
N GLN A 231 -3.48 -6.62 -4.34
CA GLN A 231 -3.06 -8.01 -4.35
C GLN A 231 -3.05 -8.58 -5.78
N CYS A 232 -3.96 -8.12 -6.63
CA CYS A 232 -4.09 -8.58 -8.02
C CYS A 232 -3.22 -7.80 -9.01
N SER A 233 -2.44 -6.80 -8.56
CA SER A 233 -1.56 -6.01 -9.42
C SER A 233 -0.15 -6.61 -9.58
N GLY A 234 0.44 -6.36 -10.75
CA GLY A 234 1.82 -6.70 -11.08
C GLY A 234 2.10 -8.21 -11.16
N LYS A 235 3.38 -8.57 -11.26
CA LYS A 235 3.81 -9.97 -11.50
C LYS A 235 3.38 -10.98 -10.43
N GLN A 236 3.09 -10.51 -9.21
CA GLN A 236 2.61 -11.37 -8.13
C GLN A 236 1.09 -11.52 -8.18
N GLY A 237 0.38 -10.43 -8.49
CA GLY A 237 -1.06 -10.45 -8.77
C GLY A 237 -1.41 -11.33 -9.95
N GLU A 238 -0.66 -11.27 -11.06
CA GLU A 238 -0.82 -12.18 -12.21
C GLU A 238 -0.78 -13.66 -11.81
N ARG A 239 0.00 -14.02 -10.77
CA ARG A 239 0.10 -15.40 -10.28
C ARG A 239 -1.01 -15.76 -9.30
N LEU A 240 -1.44 -14.80 -8.49
CA LEU A 240 -2.65 -14.95 -7.67
C LEU A 240 -3.86 -15.19 -8.59
N LEU A 241 -4.02 -14.36 -9.62
CA LEU A 241 -5.06 -14.47 -10.65
C LEU A 241 -5.02 -15.83 -11.35
N LYS A 242 -3.83 -16.32 -11.76
CA LYS A 242 -3.69 -17.69 -12.30
C LYS A 242 -4.07 -18.81 -11.33
N GLY A 243 -3.96 -18.55 -10.02
CA GLY A 243 -4.34 -19.49 -8.97
C GLY A 243 -5.84 -19.43 -8.64
N LEU A 244 -6.47 -18.28 -8.83
CA LEU A 244 -7.91 -18.11 -8.66
C LEU A 244 -8.61 -18.85 -9.81
N GLY A 245 -9.37 -19.88 -9.46
CA GLY A 245 -10.26 -20.52 -10.42
C GLY A 245 -11.43 -19.62 -10.78
N GLU A 246 -12.21 -20.03 -11.80
CA GLU A 246 -13.42 -19.32 -12.24
C GLU A 246 -14.35 -18.94 -11.07
N VAL A 247 -14.59 -19.87 -10.14
CA VAL A 247 -15.45 -19.64 -8.96
C VAL A 247 -14.91 -18.50 -8.10
N SER A 248 -13.60 -18.47 -7.87
CA SER A 248 -12.93 -17.44 -7.07
C SER A 248 -12.95 -16.08 -7.76
N LEU A 249 -12.70 -16.04 -9.07
CA LEU A 249 -12.75 -14.81 -9.87
C LEU A 249 -14.16 -14.22 -9.89
N ASN A 250 -15.18 -15.07 -10.03
CA ASN A 250 -16.59 -14.67 -9.92
C ASN A 250 -16.98 -14.21 -8.50
N ASN A 251 -16.41 -14.81 -7.45
CA ASN A 251 -16.62 -14.35 -6.08
C ASN A 251 -16.02 -12.94 -5.87
N VAL A 252 -14.82 -12.68 -6.40
CA VAL A 252 -14.23 -11.33 -6.36
C VAL A 252 -15.10 -10.32 -7.12
N ALA A 253 -15.59 -10.68 -8.30
CA ALA A 253 -16.50 -9.84 -9.08
C ALA A 253 -17.80 -9.52 -8.29
N HIS A 254 -18.39 -10.54 -7.65
CA HIS A 254 -19.56 -10.37 -6.78
C HIS A 254 -19.27 -9.44 -5.59
N ILE A 255 -18.12 -9.59 -4.93
CA ILE A 255 -17.72 -8.74 -3.80
C ILE A 255 -17.55 -7.28 -4.26
N LEU A 256 -16.87 -7.04 -5.38
CA LEU A 256 -16.68 -5.70 -5.94
C LEU A 256 -18.03 -5.05 -6.30
N PHE A 257 -18.91 -5.80 -6.97
CA PHE A 257 -20.27 -5.35 -7.28
C PHE A 257 -21.06 -5.01 -6.01
N ASN A 258 -21.04 -5.89 -5.01
CA ASN A 258 -21.74 -5.68 -3.74
C ASN A 258 -21.24 -4.42 -3.02
N ILE A 259 -19.92 -4.24 -2.96
CA ILE A 259 -19.29 -3.05 -2.39
C ILE A 259 -19.73 -1.78 -3.13
N ALA A 260 -19.73 -1.78 -4.47
CA ALA A 260 -20.15 -0.63 -5.26
C ALA A 260 -21.61 -0.25 -4.98
N CYS A 261 -22.50 -1.24 -4.96
CA CYS A 261 -23.93 -1.05 -4.62
C CYS A 261 -24.12 -0.50 -3.20
N GLN A 262 -23.53 -1.15 -2.19
CA GLN A 262 -23.68 -0.77 -0.79
C GLN A 262 -23.11 0.63 -0.51
N ARG A 263 -21.97 0.96 -1.12
CA ARG A 263 -21.38 2.30 -1.02
C ARG A 263 -22.26 3.36 -1.68
N ALA A 264 -22.84 3.07 -2.84
CA ALA A 264 -23.73 4.00 -3.52
C ALA A 264 -24.99 4.29 -2.69
N GLU A 265 -25.62 3.25 -2.15
CA GLU A 265 -26.79 3.39 -1.28
C GLU A 265 -26.47 4.16 0.00
N THR A 266 -25.41 3.75 0.71
CA THR A 266 -25.00 4.36 1.99
C THR A 266 -24.65 5.84 1.81
N THR A 267 -23.96 6.17 0.73
CA THR A 267 -23.56 7.54 0.43
C THR A 267 -24.78 8.39 0.07
N SER A 268 -25.66 7.91 -0.80
CA SER A 268 -26.93 8.57 -1.13
C SER A 268 -27.78 8.86 0.12
N TYR A 269 -27.80 7.94 1.09
CA TYR A 269 -28.43 8.18 2.39
C TYR A 269 -27.73 9.29 3.20
N LEU A 270 -26.40 9.25 3.30
CA LEU A 270 -25.63 10.23 4.08
C LEU A 270 -25.70 11.64 3.49
N MET A 271 -25.67 11.77 2.17
CA MET A 271 -25.82 13.04 1.45
C MET A 271 -27.15 13.72 1.77
N ARG A 272 -28.24 12.94 1.81
CA ARG A 272 -29.58 13.44 2.16
C ARG A 272 -29.75 13.85 3.62
N THR A 273 -29.02 13.20 4.53
CA THR A 273 -29.28 13.29 5.97
C THR A 273 -28.18 14.06 6.70
N LYS A 274 -26.97 13.50 6.76
CA LYS A 274 -25.87 13.98 7.60
C LYS A 274 -24.94 14.98 6.91
N TRP A 275 -24.85 14.93 5.58
CA TRP A 275 -23.93 15.77 4.81
C TRP A 275 -24.63 16.86 4.01
N LYS A 276 -25.91 17.11 4.29
CA LYS A 276 -26.66 18.20 3.66
C LYS A 276 -25.93 19.52 3.86
N GLY A 277 -25.56 20.17 2.76
CA GLY A 277 -24.81 21.43 2.76
C GLY A 277 -23.28 21.30 2.88
N ASN A 278 -22.74 20.09 3.07
CA ASN A 278 -21.29 19.85 3.07
C ASN A 278 -20.82 19.44 1.67
N HIS A 279 -20.69 20.43 0.78
CA HIS A 279 -20.39 20.20 -0.63
C HIS A 279 -19.05 19.48 -0.86
N GLU A 280 -17.99 19.87 -0.15
CA GLU A 280 -16.67 19.22 -0.26
C GLU A 280 -16.74 17.72 0.01
N LYS A 281 -17.46 17.32 1.06
CA LYS A 281 -17.61 15.92 1.40
C LYS A 281 -18.43 15.15 0.37
N ILE A 282 -19.47 15.77 -0.16
CA ILE A 282 -20.30 15.20 -1.24
C ILE A 282 -19.44 14.96 -2.49
N VAL A 283 -18.63 15.94 -2.89
CA VAL A 283 -17.72 15.84 -4.03
C VAL A 283 -16.72 14.69 -3.85
N MET A 284 -16.03 14.64 -2.71
CA MET A 284 -15.03 13.60 -2.46
C MET A 284 -15.65 12.19 -2.49
N GLU A 285 -16.82 12.01 -1.88
CA GLU A 285 -17.47 10.70 -1.82
C GLU A 285 -18.08 10.29 -3.16
N ALA A 286 -18.56 11.24 -3.97
CA ALA A 286 -19.03 10.96 -5.34
C ALA A 286 -17.89 10.42 -6.22
N ILE A 287 -16.71 11.03 -6.16
CA ILE A 287 -15.51 10.55 -6.89
C ILE A 287 -15.11 9.14 -6.43
N LEU A 288 -15.12 8.90 -5.11
CA LEU A 288 -14.77 7.60 -4.56
C LEU A 288 -15.80 6.51 -4.92
N MET A 289 -17.07 6.86 -5.09
CA MET A 289 -18.11 5.95 -5.59
C MET A 289 -17.92 5.64 -7.07
N ALA A 290 -17.63 6.64 -7.90
CA ALA A 290 -17.32 6.46 -9.32
C ALA A 290 -16.18 5.47 -9.51
N ARG A 291 -15.13 5.61 -8.70
CA ARG A 291 -14.02 4.66 -8.69
C ARG A 291 -14.44 3.24 -8.29
N ALA A 292 -15.42 3.08 -7.42
CA ALA A 292 -15.93 1.75 -7.04
C ALA A 292 -16.63 1.04 -8.18
N GLU A 293 -17.41 1.80 -8.95
CA GLU A 293 -18.10 1.33 -10.14
C GLU A 293 -17.10 1.00 -11.27
N ASP A 294 -16.17 1.91 -11.57
CA ASP A 294 -15.12 1.70 -12.58
C ASP A 294 -14.23 0.50 -12.24
N ASP A 295 -13.83 0.34 -10.98
CA ASP A 295 -13.03 -0.80 -10.54
C ASP A 295 -13.78 -2.14 -10.74
N TYR A 296 -15.08 -2.19 -10.46
CA TYR A 296 -15.90 -3.37 -10.73
C TYR A 296 -15.99 -3.67 -12.24
N ASN A 297 -16.29 -2.68 -13.07
CA ASN A 297 -16.38 -2.85 -14.52
C ASN A 297 -15.03 -3.25 -15.13
N ARG A 298 -13.93 -2.67 -14.62
CA ARG A 298 -12.58 -3.05 -15.00
C ARG A 298 -12.28 -4.50 -14.65
N TRP A 299 -12.70 -4.97 -13.47
CA TRP A 299 -12.53 -6.37 -13.09
C TRP A 299 -13.22 -7.32 -14.08
N LEU A 300 -14.44 -7.00 -14.54
CA LEU A 300 -15.13 -7.79 -15.55
C LEU A 300 -14.45 -7.76 -16.91
N THR A 301 -13.85 -6.63 -17.28
CA THR A 301 -13.25 -6.44 -18.60
C THR A 301 -11.86 -7.06 -18.69
N ASP A 302 -11.06 -6.96 -17.62
CA ASP A 302 -9.65 -7.38 -17.61
C ASP A 302 -9.48 -8.90 -17.43
N HIS A 303 -10.54 -9.62 -17.04
CA HIS A 303 -10.48 -11.05 -16.73
C HIS A 303 -11.47 -11.84 -17.59
N GLU A 304 -10.99 -12.35 -18.73
CA GLU A 304 -11.81 -13.10 -19.71
C GLU A 304 -12.52 -14.33 -19.11
N ASP A 305 -11.98 -14.92 -18.04
CA ASP A 305 -12.54 -16.08 -17.35
C ASP A 305 -13.70 -15.72 -16.39
N VAL A 306 -14.02 -14.43 -16.21
CA VAL A 306 -15.14 -14.00 -15.35
C VAL A 306 -16.46 -14.13 -16.11
N THR A 307 -17.32 -15.03 -15.61
CA THR A 307 -18.66 -15.30 -16.15
C THR A 307 -19.77 -14.69 -15.27
N TYR A 308 -19.40 -13.88 -14.28
CA TYR A 308 -20.31 -13.28 -13.32
C TYR A 308 -21.38 -12.40 -14.00
N THR A 309 -22.64 -12.75 -13.75
CA THR A 309 -23.80 -11.94 -14.14
C THR A 309 -24.30 -11.15 -12.94
N TYR A 310 -24.46 -9.84 -13.11
CA TYR A 310 -24.97 -8.96 -12.05
C TYR A 310 -26.50 -8.97 -11.99
N ASP A 311 -27.01 -8.58 -10.81
CA ASP A 311 -28.40 -8.24 -10.61
C ASP A 311 -28.70 -6.88 -11.27
N ALA A 312 -29.50 -6.90 -12.35
CA ALA A 312 -29.81 -5.72 -13.15
C ALA A 312 -30.51 -4.62 -12.34
N ASP A 313 -31.40 -5.00 -11.42
CA ASP A 313 -32.15 -4.04 -10.59
C ASP A 313 -31.22 -3.35 -9.60
N ARG A 314 -30.30 -4.11 -8.97
CA ARG A 314 -29.27 -3.55 -8.09
C ARG A 314 -28.30 -2.66 -8.86
N ASN A 315 -27.93 -3.05 -10.08
CA ASN A 315 -27.03 -2.29 -10.93
C ASN A 315 -27.66 -0.95 -11.34
N ALA A 316 -28.91 -0.97 -11.80
CA ALA A 316 -29.67 0.24 -12.13
C ALA A 316 -29.81 1.17 -10.92
N ARG A 317 -30.08 0.60 -9.73
CA ARG A 317 -30.16 1.34 -8.48
C ARG A 317 -28.83 1.99 -8.07
N MET A 318 -27.70 1.32 -8.33
CA MET A 318 -26.37 1.86 -8.09
C MET A 318 -26.12 3.09 -8.97
N TYR A 319 -26.35 2.98 -10.29
CA TYR A 319 -26.19 4.09 -11.24
C TYR A 319 -27.10 5.27 -10.91
N PHE A 320 -28.36 5.02 -10.53
CA PHE A 320 -29.27 6.05 -10.03
C PHE A 320 -28.70 6.79 -8.80
N ASN A 321 -28.17 6.06 -7.81
CA ASN A 321 -27.56 6.68 -6.63
C ASN A 321 -26.28 7.45 -6.97
N LEU A 322 -25.52 7.00 -7.97
CA LEU A 322 -24.34 7.68 -8.48
C LEU A 322 -24.72 9.00 -9.18
N SER A 323 -25.76 9.01 -10.01
CA SER A 323 -26.29 10.22 -10.65
C SER A 323 -26.65 11.29 -9.60
N ARG A 324 -27.35 10.88 -8.55
CA ARG A 324 -27.71 11.78 -7.44
C ARG A 324 -26.49 12.38 -6.76
N ALA A 325 -25.47 11.57 -6.52
CA ALA A 325 -24.22 12.02 -5.93
C ALA A 325 -23.53 13.05 -6.84
N PHE A 326 -23.42 12.74 -8.13
CA PHE A 326 -22.83 13.65 -9.12
C PHE A 326 -23.59 14.96 -9.24
N ARG A 327 -24.92 14.92 -9.35
CA ARG A 327 -25.73 16.13 -9.41
C ARG A 327 -25.54 17.01 -8.18
N GLN A 328 -25.55 16.43 -6.98
CA GLN A 328 -25.34 17.19 -5.73
C GLN A 328 -23.90 17.73 -5.59
N SER A 329 -22.94 17.04 -6.20
CA SER A 329 -21.54 17.48 -6.26
C SER A 329 -21.25 18.48 -7.39
N GLY A 330 -22.21 18.77 -8.27
CA GLY A 330 -22.04 19.67 -9.41
C GLY A 330 -21.35 19.05 -10.64
N HIS A 331 -21.06 17.74 -10.62
CA HIS A 331 -20.52 17.00 -11.76
C HIS A 331 -21.65 16.61 -12.72
N LEU A 332 -22.31 17.61 -13.32
CA LEU A 332 -23.58 17.42 -14.03
C LEU A 332 -23.45 16.57 -15.30
N GLU A 333 -22.31 16.63 -15.99
CA GLU A 333 -22.01 15.78 -17.15
C GLU A 333 -21.98 14.30 -16.75
N TRP A 334 -21.27 13.96 -15.67
CA TRP A 334 -21.26 12.58 -15.17
C TRP A 334 -22.61 12.14 -14.62
N ALA A 335 -23.40 13.08 -14.09
CA ALA A 335 -24.73 12.79 -13.58
C ALA A 335 -25.71 12.37 -14.68
N ILE A 336 -25.60 12.98 -15.88
CA ILE A 336 -26.45 12.63 -17.01
C ILE A 336 -26.03 11.28 -17.61
N ASP A 337 -24.73 11.04 -17.78
CA ASP A 337 -24.23 9.78 -18.34
C ASP A 337 -24.73 8.58 -17.52
N VAL A 338 -24.60 8.64 -16.19
CA VAL A 338 -24.96 7.50 -15.34
C VAL A 338 -26.47 7.36 -15.09
N ILE A 339 -27.27 8.42 -15.21
CA ILE A 339 -28.75 8.25 -15.12
C ILE A 339 -29.31 7.62 -16.39
N GLU A 340 -28.75 7.94 -17.56
CA GLU A 340 -29.08 7.28 -18.82
C GLU A 340 -28.83 5.77 -18.73
N PHE A 341 -27.69 5.34 -18.19
CA PHE A 341 -27.42 3.92 -17.91
C PHE A 341 -28.45 3.27 -16.96
N ALA A 342 -28.89 3.99 -15.92
CA ALA A 342 -29.91 3.45 -15.01
C ALA A 342 -31.27 3.28 -15.71
N ILE A 343 -31.64 4.23 -16.57
CA ILE A 343 -32.88 4.20 -17.36
C ILE A 343 -32.83 3.10 -18.40
N ASP A 344 -31.69 2.89 -19.07
CA ASP A 344 -31.54 1.80 -20.03
C ASP A 344 -31.73 0.43 -19.39
N LEU A 345 -31.32 0.26 -18.13
CA LEU A 345 -31.50 -0.97 -17.36
C LEU A 345 -32.94 -1.16 -16.86
N ASP A 346 -33.63 -0.09 -16.45
CA ASP A 346 -35.04 -0.12 -16.04
C ASP A 346 -35.81 1.12 -16.57
N PRO A 347 -36.30 1.06 -17.83
CA PRO A 347 -36.89 2.24 -18.50
C PRO A 347 -38.20 2.73 -17.90
N ASN A 348 -38.88 1.88 -17.12
CA ASN A 348 -40.18 2.20 -16.54
C ASN A 348 -40.06 2.70 -15.10
N ASN A 349 -38.84 2.88 -14.59
CA ASN A 349 -38.63 3.37 -13.25
C ASN A 349 -38.91 4.88 -13.14
N SER A 350 -40.08 5.24 -12.63
CA SER A 350 -40.44 6.64 -12.43
C SER A 350 -39.42 7.43 -11.60
N GLU A 351 -38.72 6.80 -10.64
CA GLU A 351 -37.72 7.50 -9.82
C GLU A 351 -36.50 7.93 -10.65
N PHE A 352 -36.14 7.14 -11.67
CA PHE A 352 -34.99 7.42 -12.52
C PHE A 352 -35.31 8.56 -13.48
N LEU A 353 -36.49 8.54 -14.10
CA LEU A 353 -36.99 9.63 -14.95
C LEU A 353 -37.09 10.96 -14.18
N PHE A 354 -37.60 10.93 -12.94
CA PHE A 354 -37.63 12.12 -12.10
C PHE A 354 -36.24 12.66 -11.73
N GLU A 355 -35.23 11.81 -11.65
CA GLU A 355 -33.87 12.25 -11.38
C GLU A 355 -33.18 12.77 -12.64
N GLU A 356 -33.43 12.18 -13.80
CA GLU A 356 -33.02 12.72 -15.12
C GLU A 356 -33.54 14.15 -15.29
N ASP A 357 -34.83 14.38 -15.07
CA ASP A 357 -35.44 15.72 -15.11
C ASP A 357 -34.70 16.73 -14.19
N ARG A 358 -34.29 16.27 -13.00
CA ARG A 358 -33.53 17.10 -12.04
C ARG A 358 -32.11 17.37 -12.49
N VAL A 359 -31.47 16.42 -13.16
CA VAL A 359 -30.14 16.61 -13.76
C VAL A 359 -30.22 17.63 -14.88
N ILE A 360 -31.18 17.46 -15.81
CA ILE A 360 -31.39 18.38 -16.94
C ILE A 360 -31.69 19.79 -16.45
N LEU A 361 -32.57 19.93 -15.44
CA LEU A 361 -32.85 21.23 -14.84
C LEU A 361 -31.58 21.87 -14.25
N ALA A 362 -30.77 21.11 -13.51
CA ALA A 362 -29.52 21.61 -12.94
C ALA A 362 -28.51 22.03 -14.02
N ILE A 363 -28.42 21.32 -15.14
CA ILE A 363 -27.59 21.68 -16.29
C ILE A 363 -28.05 23.01 -16.89
N SER A 364 -29.36 23.16 -17.09
CA SER A 364 -29.97 24.39 -17.61
C SER A 364 -29.72 25.60 -16.69
N GLU A 365 -29.89 25.43 -15.37
CA GLU A 365 -29.60 26.47 -14.37
C GLU A 365 -28.12 26.88 -14.38
N GLU A 366 -27.20 25.91 -14.46
CA GLU A 366 -25.77 26.16 -14.51
C GLU A 366 -25.36 26.88 -15.80
N ALA A 367 -25.94 26.48 -16.95
CA ALA A 367 -25.78 27.20 -18.20
C ALA A 367 -26.27 28.65 -18.03
N GLY A 368 -27.49 28.88 -17.54
CA GLY A 368 -28.03 30.22 -17.30
C GLY A 368 -27.10 31.10 -16.45
N ARG A 369 -26.51 30.54 -15.38
CA ARG A 369 -25.52 31.23 -14.54
C ARG A 369 -24.24 31.61 -15.29
N ARG A 370 -23.75 30.77 -16.20
CA ARG A 370 -22.55 31.06 -17.01
C ARG A 370 -22.78 32.14 -18.07
N TRP A 371 -24.02 32.29 -18.54
CA TRP A 371 -24.38 33.30 -19.55
C TRP A 371 -24.67 34.70 -18.95
N MET A 372 -25.12 34.79 -17.69
CA MET A 372 -25.40 36.07 -17.01
C MET A 372 -24.20 37.05 -16.87
N PRO A 373 -22.94 36.62 -16.62
CA PRO A 373 -21.78 37.51 -16.53
C PRO A 373 -21.49 38.30 -17.82
N ILE A 374 -21.96 37.82 -18.98
CA ILE A 374 -21.70 38.44 -20.29
C ILE A 374 -22.67 39.61 -20.56
N LEU A 375 -23.83 39.62 -19.91
CA LEU A 375 -24.87 40.64 -20.12
C LEU A 375 -24.71 41.88 -19.23
N TRP A 376 -23.85 41.85 -18.20
CA TRP A 376 -23.56 43.00 -17.34
C TRP A 376 -22.30 43.79 -17.76
N TYR A 377 -21.63 43.39 -18.85
CA TYR A 377 -20.47 44.07 -19.44
C TYR A 377 -20.75 44.66 -20.84
N ARG A 378 -22.03 44.88 -21.18
CA ARG A 378 -22.48 45.73 -22.29
C ARG A 378 -23.35 46.85 -21.73
#